data_AF-A0A1A8XTT9-F1
#
_entry.id   AF-A0A1A8XTT9-F1
#
_cell.length_a   1.000
_cell.length_b   1.000
_cell.length_c   1.000
_cell.angle_alpha   90.00
_cell.angle_beta   90.00
_cell.angle_gamma   90.00
#
_symmetry.space_group_name_H-M   'P 1'
#
loop_
_entity.id
_entity.type
_entity.pdbx_description
1 polymer ?
#
loop_
_entity_poly.entity_id
_entity_poly.type
_entity_poly.pdbx_seq_one_letter_code
_entity_poly.pdbx_strand_id
1 'polypeptide(L)'
;MAAIDAVRSVGAGPVQVFFNAVWPAVLPQFVSSHLYLWEFNIRDSTILGIIGAGGLGLLISEATSLFQWGRLSTVLLVIIFLVAGFDAFSRRIRKALL
;
A
#
# COMPACT_ATOMS: atom_id res chain seq x y z
N MET A 1 21.77 7.02 16.43
CA MET A 1 21.74 8.07 17.46
C MET A 1 22.63 9.27 17.12
N ALA A 2 23.75 9.09 16.40
CA ALA A 2 24.64 10.19 15.98
C ALA A 2 23.96 11.40 15.30
N ALA A 3 22.94 11.19 14.45
CA ALA A 3 22.23 12.30 13.79
C ALA A 3 21.41 13.17 14.76
N ILE A 4 20.87 12.59 15.83
CA ILE A 4 20.08 13.30 16.85
C ILE A 4 21.01 14.15 17.72
N ASP A 5 22.16 13.57 18.11
CA ASP A 5 23.16 14.25 18.93
C ASP A 5 23.84 15.40 18.16
N ALA A 6 24.07 15.21 16.86
CA ALA A 6 24.59 16.27 15.97
C ALA A 6 23.62 17.46 15.86
N VAL A 7 22.33 17.23 15.67
CA VAL A 7 21.33 18.33 15.58
C VAL A 7 21.17 19.04 16.93
N ARG A 8 21.25 18.31 18.05
CA ARG A 8 21.28 18.92 19.39
C ARG A 8 22.53 19.75 19.64
N SER A 9 23.70 19.36 19.12
CA SER A 9 24.96 20.08 19.33
C SER A 9 25.00 21.48 18.71
N VAL A 10 24.10 21.78 17.76
CA VAL A 10 23.95 23.10 17.13
C VAL A 10 22.98 24.00 17.93
N GLY A 11 22.46 23.53 19.08
CA GLY A 11 21.50 24.28 19.91
C GLY A 11 20.04 24.19 19.42
N ALA A 12 19.73 23.22 18.56
CA ALA A 12 18.39 23.06 18.00
C ALA A 12 17.37 22.61 19.05
N GLY A 13 16.18 23.22 19.04
CA GLY A 13 15.09 22.89 19.96
C GLY A 13 14.48 21.51 19.71
N PRO A 14 13.65 20.98 20.64
CA PRO A 14 13.08 19.63 20.55
C PRO A 14 12.29 19.34 19.26
N VAL A 15 11.53 20.34 18.79
CA VAL A 15 10.75 20.25 17.55
C VAL A 15 11.67 20.18 16.32
N GLN A 16 12.76 20.93 16.35
CA GLN A 16 13.71 21.02 15.25
C GLN A 16 14.52 19.72 15.13
N VAL A 17 14.86 19.08 16.25
CA VAL A 17 15.45 17.73 16.28
C VAL A 17 14.48 16.69 15.72
N PHE A 18 13.19 16.76 16.06
CA PHE A 18 12.18 15.83 15.54
C PHE A 18 12.09 15.90 14.01
N PHE A 19 11.87 17.09 13.44
CA PHE A 19 11.69 17.23 11.99
C PHE A 19 12.96 17.03 11.17
N ASN A 20 14.15 17.31 11.72
CA ASN A 20 15.40 17.23 10.96
C ASN A 20 16.19 15.93 11.18
N ALA A 21 16.04 15.25 12.31
CA ALA A 21 16.78 14.02 12.60
C ALA A 21 15.87 12.78 12.63
N VAL A 22 14.68 12.87 13.23
CA VAL A 22 13.81 11.71 13.45
C VAL A 22 12.87 11.49 12.28
N TRP A 23 12.18 12.53 11.82
CA TRP A 23 11.20 12.44 10.75
C TRP A 23 11.80 11.91 9.43
N PRO A 24 12.93 12.44 8.92
CA PRO A 24 13.50 11.96 7.67
C PRO A 24 14.05 10.53 7.78
N ALA A 25 14.45 10.12 8.99
CA ALA A 25 14.94 8.77 9.25
C ALA A 25 13.82 7.72 9.26
N VAL A 26 12.62 8.09 9.72
CA VAL A 26 11.47 7.17 9.83
C VAL A 26 10.57 7.23 8.58
N LEU A 27 10.59 8.34 7.83
CA LEU A 27 9.74 8.57 6.66
C LEU A 27 9.83 7.45 5.60
N PRO A 28 11.01 6.94 5.19
CA PRO A 28 11.10 5.83 4.24
C PRO A 28 10.37 4.57 4.71
N GLN A 29 10.54 4.22 6.00
CA GLN A 29 9.90 3.05 6.59
C GLN A 29 8.39 3.25 6.75
N PHE A 30 7.96 4.46 7.10
CA PHE A 30 6.55 4.83 7.23
C PHE A 30 5.81 4.72 5.89
N VAL A 31 6.40 5.27 4.82
CA VAL A 31 5.82 5.22 3.47
C VAL A 31 5.82 3.79 2.94
N SER A 32 6.90 3.03 3.15
CA SER A 32 6.96 1.61 2.77
C SER A 32 5.85 0.78 3.44
N SER A 33 5.61 1.01 4.73
CA SER A 33 4.56 0.34 5.50
C SER A 33 3.17 0.71 5.00
N HIS A 34 2.92 1.99 4.69
CA HIS A 34 1.64 2.43 4.13
C HIS A 34 1.37 1.81 2.76
N LEU A 35 2.36 1.81 1.85
CA LEU A 35 2.21 1.19 0.54
C LEU A 35 1.91 -0.31 0.64
N TYR A 36 2.55 -1.01 1.58
CA TYR A 36 2.25 -2.41 1.85
C TYR A 36 0.81 -2.60 2.35
N LEU A 37 0.35 -1.77 3.28
CA LEU A 37 -1.04 -1.81 3.74
C LEU A 37 -2.02 -1.58 2.59
N TRP A 38 -1.74 -0.64 1.69
CA TRP A 38 -2.59 -0.42 0.51
C TRP A 38 -2.66 -1.64 -0.41
N GLU A 39 -1.51 -2.24 -0.73
CA GLU A 39 -1.44 -3.46 -1.54
C GLU A 39 -2.24 -4.60 -0.89
N PHE A 40 -2.07 -4.78 0.42
CA PHE A 40 -2.78 -5.77 1.21
C PHE A 40 -4.31 -5.54 1.16
N ASN A 41 -4.77 -4.31 1.39
CA ASN A 41 -6.18 -3.97 1.37
C ASN A 41 -6.85 -4.21 0.01
N ILE A 42 -6.13 -3.98 -1.11
CA ILE A 42 -6.67 -4.24 -2.46
C ILE A 42 -6.92 -5.74 -2.65
N ARG A 43 -5.97 -6.59 -2.23
CA ARG A 43 -6.12 -8.04 -2.32
C ARG A 43 -7.22 -8.55 -1.39
N ASP A 44 -7.23 -8.08 -0.15
CA ASP A 44 -8.21 -8.48 0.85
C ASP A 44 -9.63 -8.04 0.46
N SER A 45 -9.80 -6.90 -0.20
CA SER A 45 -11.10 -6.48 -0.75
C SER A 45 -11.68 -7.48 -1.75
N THR A 46 -10.84 -8.26 -2.44
CA THR A 46 -11.31 -9.33 -3.34
C THR A 46 -11.88 -10.51 -2.54
N ILE A 47 -11.25 -10.88 -1.43
CA ILE A 47 -11.72 -11.95 -0.55
C ILE A 47 -12.98 -11.50 0.21
N LEU A 48 -12.93 -10.30 0.79
CA LEU A 48 -14.03 -9.68 1.52
C LEU A 48 -15.26 -9.45 0.62
N GLY A 49 -15.06 -9.12 -0.65
CA GLY A 49 -16.16 -8.96 -1.60
C GLY A 49 -16.91 -10.26 -1.92
N ILE A 50 -16.23 -11.41 -1.86
CA ILE A 50 -16.88 -12.72 -2.09
C ILE A 50 -17.81 -13.08 -0.91
N ILE A 51 -17.43 -12.74 0.33
CA ILE A 51 -18.24 -12.98 1.53
C ILE A 51 -19.34 -11.91 1.76
N GLY A 52 -19.51 -10.97 0.83
CA GLY A 52 -20.61 -9.98 0.87
C GLY A 52 -20.28 -8.65 1.54
N ALA A 53 -19.01 -8.38 1.89
CA ALA A 53 -18.60 -7.09 2.44
C ALA A 53 -18.47 -5.97 1.38
N GLY A 54 -18.71 -6.29 0.10
CA GLY A 54 -18.53 -5.38 -1.04
C GLY A 54 -17.09 -5.31 -1.56
N GLY A 55 -16.85 -4.53 -2.62
CA GLY A 55 -15.52 -4.35 -3.23
C GLY A 55 -15.28 -5.23 -4.48
N LEU A 56 -14.01 -5.47 -4.83
CA LEU A 56 -13.64 -6.15 -6.09
C LEU A 56 -14.20 -7.58 -6.18
N GLY A 57 -14.30 -8.26 -5.04
CA GLY A 57 -14.85 -9.63 -4.96
C GLY A 57 -16.35 -9.72 -5.25
N LEU A 58 -17.08 -8.62 -5.11
CA LEU A 58 -18.51 -8.58 -5.41
C LEU A 58 -18.76 -8.84 -6.90
N LEU A 59 -17.94 -8.27 -7.78
CA LEU A 59 -18.03 -8.46 -9.23
C LEU A 59 -17.80 -9.92 -9.64
N ILE A 60 -16.93 -10.63 -8.90
CA ILE A 60 -16.67 -12.07 -9.09
C ILE A 60 -17.91 -12.86 -8.66
N SER A 61 -18.45 -12.56 -7.47
CA SER A 61 -19.62 -13.24 -6.91
C SER A 61 -20.87 -13.04 -7.80
N GLU A 62 -21.10 -11.82 -8.29
CA GLU A 62 -22.17 -11.50 -9.25
C GLU A 62 -22.03 -12.25 -10.58
N ALA A 63 -20.82 -12.24 -11.18
CA ALA A 63 -20.61 -12.93 -12.44
C ALA A 63 -20.78 -14.46 -12.29
N THR A 64 -20.43 -14.99 -11.12
CA THR A 64 -20.59 -16.41 -10.80
C THR A 64 -22.06 -16.78 -10.56
N SER A 65 -22.81 -15.95 -9.83
CA SER A 65 -24.23 -16.21 -9.53
C SER A 65 -25.12 -16.13 -10.78
N LEU A 66 -24.74 -15.32 -11.76
CA LEU A 66 -25.43 -15.18 -13.05
C LEU A 66 -24.94 -16.20 -14.11
N PHE A 67 -24.03 -17.12 -13.75
CA PHE A 67 -23.38 -18.07 -14.68
C PHE A 67 -22.72 -17.39 -15.90
N GLN A 68 -22.26 -16.14 -15.74
CA GLN A 68 -21.65 -15.33 -16.80
C GLN A 68 -20.14 -15.56 -16.87
N TRP A 69 -19.72 -16.73 -17.37
CA TRP A 69 -18.31 -17.13 -17.43
C TRP A 69 -17.42 -16.16 -18.23
N GLY A 70 -17.95 -15.52 -19.28
CA GLY A 70 -17.22 -14.49 -20.04
C GLY A 70 -17.01 -13.18 -19.27
N ARG A 71 -17.98 -12.78 -18.44
CA ARG A 71 -17.83 -11.63 -17.55
C ARG A 71 -16.84 -11.95 -16.43
N LEU A 72 -16.91 -13.16 -15.87
CA LEU A 72 -16.01 -13.63 -14.82
C LEU A 72 -14.54 -13.59 -15.26
N SER A 73 -14.21 -14.13 -16.45
CA SER A 73 -12.84 -14.12 -16.96
C SER A 73 -12.31 -12.70 -17.17
N THR A 74 -13.15 -11.80 -17.67
CA THR A 74 -12.80 -10.38 -17.86
C THR A 74 -12.51 -9.70 -16.52
N VAL A 75 -13.38 -9.89 -15.52
CA VAL A 75 -13.19 -9.33 -14.17
C VAL A 75 -11.91 -9.86 -13.53
N LEU A 76 -11.65 -11.17 -13.62
CA LEU A 76 -10.42 -11.77 -13.09
C LEU A 76 -9.16 -11.20 -13.76
N LEU A 77 -9.17 -11.06 -15.09
CA LEU A 77 -8.05 -10.45 -15.81
C LEU A 77 -7.79 -9.02 -15.35
N VAL A 78 -8.85 -8.20 -15.22
CA VAL A 78 -8.73 -6.81 -14.77
C VAL A 78 -8.15 -6.75 -13.35
N ILE A 79 -8.61 -7.60 -12.43
CA ILE A 79 -8.09 -7.64 -11.06
C ILE A 79 -6.61 -8.04 -11.05
N ILE A 80 -6.21 -9.03 -11.83
CA ILE A 80 -4.80 -9.45 -11.95
C ILE A 80 -3.94 -8.29 -12.43
N PHE A 81 -4.35 -7.60 -13.51
CA PHE A 81 -3.60 -6.46 -14.04
C PHE A 81 -3.53 -5.30 -13.04
N LEU A 82 -4.63 -5.02 -12.34
CA LEU A 82 -4.69 -3.98 -11.32
C LEU A 82 -3.70 -4.28 -10.16
N VAL A 83 -3.76 -5.50 -9.62
CA VAL A 83 -2.91 -5.91 -8.49
C VAL A 83 -1.44 -5.96 -8.93
N ALA A 84 -1.13 -6.52 -10.09
CA ALA A 84 0.23 -6.57 -10.62
C ALA A 84 0.80 -5.17 -10.91
N GLY A 85 -0.04 -4.26 -11.44
CA GLY A 85 0.33 -2.87 -11.66
C GLY A 85 0.61 -2.13 -10.37
N PHE A 86 -0.23 -2.31 -9.35
CA PHE A 86 -0.04 -1.71 -8.03
C PHE A 86 1.21 -2.24 -7.33
N ASP A 87 1.46 -3.54 -7.39
CA ASP A 87 2.66 -4.18 -6.85
C ASP A 87 3.95 -3.67 -7.56
N ALA A 88 3.92 -3.53 -8.88
CA ALA A 88 5.03 -2.91 -9.62
C ALA A 88 5.26 -1.44 -9.21
N PHE A 89 4.20 -0.66 -9.00
CA PHE A 89 4.29 0.73 -8.55
C PHE A 89 4.84 0.82 -7.13
N SER A 90 4.31 0.02 -6.20
CA SER A 90 4.78 -0.07 -4.81
C SER A 90 6.26 -0.48 -4.72
N ARG A 91 6.70 -1.43 -5.56
CA ARG A 91 8.12 -1.79 -5.66
C ARG A 91 9.00 -0.65 -6.15
N ARG A 92 8.54 0.12 -7.14
CA ARG A 92 9.30 1.29 -7.64
C ARG A 92 9.47 2.36 -6.57
N ILE A 93 8.40 2.67 -5.83
CA ILE A 93 8.48 3.66 -4.75
C ILE A 93 9.38 3.15 -3.63
N ARG A 94 9.25 1.87 -3.23
CA ARG A 94 10.12 1.29 -2.20
C ARG A 94 11.59 1.31 -2.60
N LYS A 95 11.90 1.07 -3.88
CA LYS A 95 13.28 1.19 -4.42
C LYS A 95 13.79 2.62 -4.52
N ALA A 96 12.91 3.62 -4.63
CA ALA A 96 13.31 5.03 -4.66
C ALA A 96 13.52 5.62 -3.25
N LEU A 97 12.97 4.97 -2.22
CA LEU A 97 13.09 5.37 -0.81
C LEU A 97 14.25 4.70 -0.07
N LEU A 98 14.78 3.60 -0.60
CA LEU A 98 16.02 2.94 -0.16
C LEU A 98 17.21 3.51 -0.92
#